data_AF-A0A3A8K4V5-F1
#
_entry.id   AF-A0A3A8K4V5-F1
#
_cell.length_a   1.000
_cell.length_b   1.000
_cell.length_c   1.000
_cell.angle_alpha   90.00
_cell.angle_beta   90.00
_cell.angle_gamma   90.00
#
_symmetry.space_group_name_H-M   'P 1'
#
loop_
_entity.id
_entity.type
_entity.pdbx_description
1 polymer ?
#
loop_
_entity_poly.entity_id
_entity_poly.type
_entity_poly.pdbx_seq_one_letter_code
_entity_poly.pdbx_strand_id
1 'polypeptide(L)'
;MRWNKTLAVGAALVLSTACGGVDDQEAVESLPDFAGTSLELNTDAPAQDGAALVAQDLMQVEASLDGQGAAMLEGARMEVKALNDALRQALVPLADLVKKAAAEQPGDVLVYGPADRANATFKLAIRKGVGQRYQWKLEARPLNSTDDVAYKLVAAGALKRDGEAHRGRGTLVLSLDNLKAVAPSFAGQGKLMMSFAHFGQGSKSLAYRLANFTPNPATHEAVTGAFVGHKIQATGVTRARVLGPYNLPGTATSAKEKVLSSVRHIPGTGGRVDILAWGGDIAANTSYVGSACWDAQEKEVYRVLLQCSDARRPATCTEVDGSRVGTFQACPAVELRGDVTPPEGTGDAVTPEPGNPGAPDDVPSDVTADF
;
A
#
# COMPACT_ATOMS: atom_id res chain seq x y z
N MET A 1 28.47 46.88 -4.39
CA MET A 1 28.14 46.82 -2.96
C MET A 1 27.81 45.37 -2.61
N ARG A 2 28.71 44.71 -1.88
CA ARG A 2 28.48 43.41 -1.24
C ARG A 2 27.82 43.67 0.11
N TRP A 3 26.89 42.84 0.55
CA TRP A 3 26.62 42.61 1.98
C TRP A 3 26.38 41.12 2.22
N ASN A 4 27.31 40.51 2.96
CA ASN A 4 27.15 39.24 3.66
C ASN A 4 26.35 39.48 4.95
N LYS A 5 25.53 38.51 5.36
CA LYS A 5 25.36 38.16 6.78
C LYS A 5 25.22 36.64 6.95
N THR A 6 26.29 36.05 7.42
CA THR A 6 26.35 34.79 8.16
C THR A 6 25.58 34.92 9.47
N LEU A 7 24.82 33.89 9.86
CA LEU A 7 24.53 33.60 11.26
C LEU A 7 24.52 32.08 11.43
N ALA A 8 25.69 31.56 11.84
CA ALA A 8 25.78 30.32 12.59
C ALA A 8 25.72 30.70 14.07
N VAL A 9 24.81 30.09 14.83
CA VAL A 9 24.94 29.94 16.28
C VAL A 9 24.53 28.51 16.60
N GLY A 10 25.52 27.70 16.95
CA GLY A 10 25.32 26.47 17.72
C GLY A 10 25.27 26.80 19.22
N ALA A 11 24.53 25.97 19.95
CA ALA A 11 24.72 25.64 21.37
C ALA A 11 23.99 24.30 21.55
N ALA A 12 24.68 23.16 21.53
CA ALA A 12 25.45 22.55 22.62
C ALA A 12 24.60 22.14 23.83
N LEU A 13 24.34 20.83 23.88
CA LEU A 13 24.00 19.93 24.99
C LEU A 13 23.52 20.52 26.33
N VAL A 14 22.33 20.05 26.73
CA VAL A 14 22.07 19.68 28.12
C VAL A 14 22.04 18.15 28.19
N LEU A 15 23.10 17.58 28.75
CA LEU A 15 23.16 16.21 29.23
C LEU A 15 22.14 16.04 30.37
N SER A 16 21.02 15.38 30.10
CA SER A 16 20.29 14.66 31.15
C SER A 16 20.78 13.21 31.13
N THR A 17 21.87 12.94 31.84
CA THR A 17 22.22 11.58 32.27
C THR A 17 21.17 11.08 33.25
N ALA A 18 20.12 10.46 32.73
CA ALA A 18 19.26 9.53 33.44
C ALA A 18 18.76 8.50 32.41
N CYS A 19 19.39 7.31 32.44
CA CYS A 19 19.13 6.12 31.61
C CYS A 19 19.71 6.13 30.18
N GLY A 20 21.03 5.95 30.06
CA GLY A 20 21.80 5.19 29.04
C GLY A 20 21.29 4.93 27.60
N GLY A 21 20.41 5.73 27.02
CA GLY A 21 19.88 5.50 25.67
C GLY A 21 20.75 6.12 24.57
N VAL A 22 20.69 5.53 23.37
CA VAL A 22 21.38 5.99 22.17
C VAL A 22 20.38 6.58 21.17
N ASP A 23 20.78 7.69 20.55
CA ASP A 23 20.07 8.32 19.44
C ASP A 23 20.79 7.93 18.13
N ASP A 24 20.20 6.99 17.39
CA ASP A 24 20.78 6.41 16.19
C ASP A 24 19.93 6.73 14.96
N GLN A 25 20.19 7.92 14.39
CA GLN A 25 19.46 8.44 13.25
C GLN A 25 19.51 7.49 12.05
N GLU A 26 20.63 6.81 11.83
CA GLU A 26 20.80 5.88 10.71
C GLU A 26 19.85 4.67 10.82
N ALA A 27 19.67 4.14 12.03
CA ALA A 27 18.72 3.08 12.31
C ALA A 27 17.27 3.56 12.14
N VAL A 28 16.95 4.77 12.58
CA VAL A 28 15.60 5.36 12.39
C VAL A 28 15.27 5.54 10.90
N GLU A 29 16.23 6.07 10.13
CA GLU A 29 16.14 6.22 8.68
C GLU A 29 16.11 4.88 7.92
N SER A 30 16.39 3.76 8.60
CA SER A 30 16.31 2.43 8.01
C SER A 30 14.92 1.78 8.11
N LEU A 31 13.97 2.45 8.77
CA LEU A 31 12.58 2.00 8.79
C LEU A 31 11.86 2.42 7.51
N PRO A 32 10.89 1.63 7.02
CA PRO A 32 10.01 2.09 5.95
C PRO A 32 9.16 3.27 6.43
N ASP A 33 8.95 4.24 5.54
CA ASP A 33 7.99 5.33 5.73
C ASP A 33 6.76 5.13 4.84
N PHE A 34 5.70 5.89 5.12
CA PHE A 34 4.46 5.78 4.36
C PHE A 34 4.63 6.21 2.89
N ALA A 35 5.42 7.24 2.58
CA ALA A 35 5.62 7.68 1.20
C ALA A 35 6.31 6.64 0.31
N GLY A 36 7.31 5.94 0.85
CA GLY A 36 8.03 4.90 0.13
C GLY A 36 7.22 3.61 -0.05
N THR A 37 6.25 3.38 0.85
CA THR A 37 5.50 2.13 0.90
C THR A 37 4.03 2.26 0.58
N SER A 38 3.49 3.43 0.22
CA SER A 38 2.09 3.59 -0.22
C SER A 38 1.89 3.34 -1.71
N LEU A 39 0.76 2.76 -2.09
CA LEU A 39 0.35 2.63 -3.49
C LEU A 39 -0.52 3.82 -3.89
N GLU A 40 -0.32 4.40 -5.05
CA GLU A 40 -1.10 5.54 -5.55
C GLU A 40 -1.74 5.08 -6.87
N LEU A 41 -2.96 5.50 -7.18
CA LEU A 41 -3.59 5.30 -8.50
C LEU A 41 -3.64 6.62 -9.26
N ASN A 42 -3.98 7.71 -8.59
CA ASN A 42 -3.98 9.08 -9.09
C ASN A 42 -2.91 9.91 -8.36
N THR A 43 -1.86 10.26 -9.08
CA THR A 43 -0.76 11.10 -8.58
C THR A 43 -1.09 12.58 -8.50
N ASP A 44 -2.13 13.06 -9.19
CA ASP A 44 -2.59 14.45 -9.14
C ASP A 44 -3.50 14.69 -7.92
N ALA A 45 -4.10 13.62 -7.39
CA ALA A 45 -4.97 13.66 -6.21
C ALA A 45 -4.65 12.54 -5.20
N PRO A 46 -3.41 12.43 -4.68
CA PRO A 46 -2.99 11.33 -3.82
C PRO A 46 -3.80 11.22 -2.52
N ALA A 47 -4.47 12.29 -2.08
CA ALA A 47 -5.37 12.26 -0.92
C ALA A 47 -6.59 11.35 -1.13
N GLN A 48 -7.12 11.26 -2.36
CA GLN A 48 -8.28 10.41 -2.69
C GLN A 48 -7.94 8.93 -2.53
N ASP A 49 -6.71 8.54 -2.87
CA ASP A 49 -6.19 7.18 -2.68
C ASP A 49 -5.67 6.94 -1.26
N GLY A 50 -5.78 7.90 -0.35
CA GLY A 50 -5.18 7.80 0.98
C GLY A 50 -3.64 7.82 0.96
N ALA A 51 -3.00 8.25 -0.12
CA ALA A 51 -1.54 8.32 -0.26
C ALA A 51 -0.94 9.72 0.06
N ALA A 52 -1.76 10.71 0.42
CA ALA A 52 -1.25 12.03 0.79
C ALA A 52 -0.30 11.97 2.02
N LEU A 53 0.84 12.65 1.88
CA LEU A 53 1.75 12.94 2.99
C LEU A 53 1.13 14.02 3.87
N VAL A 54 0.55 13.64 5.00
CA VAL A 54 0.13 14.61 6.02
C VAL A 54 1.35 14.96 6.86
N ALA A 55 1.87 16.17 6.68
CA ALA A 55 2.83 16.72 7.62
C ALA A 55 2.14 16.84 8.99
N GLN A 56 2.64 16.08 9.97
CA GLN A 56 2.38 16.20 11.41
C GLN A 56 1.16 15.53 12.05
N ASP A 57 0.24 14.89 11.35
CA ASP A 57 -0.74 14.04 12.04
C ASP A 57 -1.12 12.84 11.17
N LEU A 58 -0.80 11.64 11.66
CA LEU A 58 -1.23 10.37 11.08
C LEU A 58 -2.74 10.12 11.35
N MET A 59 -3.51 11.18 11.63
CA MET A 59 -4.94 11.13 11.91
C MET A 59 -5.74 11.29 10.62
N GLN A 60 -6.63 10.31 10.40
CA GLN A 60 -7.74 10.22 9.44
C GLN A 60 -7.80 11.31 8.36
N VAL A 61 -7.42 10.93 7.13
CA VAL A 61 -7.91 11.61 5.93
C VAL A 61 -9.02 10.73 5.33
N GLU A 62 -10.25 11.02 5.71
CA GLU A 62 -11.43 10.59 4.96
C GLU A 62 -11.67 11.60 3.85
N ALA A 63 -10.92 11.48 2.75
CA ALA A 63 -11.38 12.07 1.49
C ALA A 63 -12.50 11.17 0.97
N SER A 64 -13.71 11.73 0.81
CA SER A 64 -14.79 11.05 0.11
C SER A 64 -14.36 10.82 -1.33
N LEU A 65 -14.51 9.58 -1.83
CA LEU A 65 -14.59 9.37 -3.27
C LEU A 65 -15.84 10.11 -3.73
N ASP A 66 -15.66 11.16 -4.51
CA ASP A 66 -16.70 12.06 -4.95
C ASP A 66 -17.53 11.47 -6.10
N GLY A 67 -17.69 10.15 -6.19
CA GLY A 67 -18.69 9.44 -7.01
C GLY A 67 -18.79 9.80 -8.50
N GLN A 68 -17.90 10.65 -9.03
CA GLN A 68 -17.94 11.20 -10.39
C GLN A 68 -16.86 10.60 -11.31
N GLY A 69 -16.04 9.68 -10.79
CA GLY A 69 -15.02 8.97 -11.55
C GLY A 69 -15.56 7.81 -12.38
N ALA A 70 -14.73 7.27 -13.28
CA ALA A 70 -15.07 6.11 -14.09
C ALA A 70 -15.56 4.94 -13.22
N ALA A 71 -16.70 4.35 -13.57
CA ALA A 71 -17.40 3.37 -12.74
C ALA A 71 -16.53 2.15 -12.36
N MET A 72 -15.64 1.75 -13.27
CA MET A 72 -14.73 0.60 -13.05
C MET A 72 -13.47 0.96 -12.25
N LEU A 73 -13.20 2.24 -12.02
CA LEU A 73 -12.05 2.73 -11.25
C LEU A 73 -12.36 2.84 -9.75
N GLU A 74 -13.61 3.13 -9.40
CA GLU A 74 -14.04 3.34 -8.01
C GLU A 74 -13.64 2.18 -7.09
N GLY A 75 -13.94 0.94 -7.50
CA GLY A 75 -13.56 -0.25 -6.75
C GLY A 75 -12.06 -0.32 -6.45
N ALA A 76 -11.21 -0.09 -7.46
CA ALA A 76 -9.76 -0.10 -7.27
C ALA A 76 -9.30 1.00 -6.30
N ARG A 77 -9.90 2.21 -6.37
CA ARG A 77 -9.58 3.31 -5.44
C ARG A 77 -9.97 3.02 -4.01
N MET A 78 -11.16 2.45 -3.78
CA MET A 78 -11.60 2.06 -2.44
C MET A 78 -10.60 1.08 -1.81
N GLU A 79 -10.16 0.09 -2.57
CA GLU A 79 -9.24 -0.94 -2.08
C GLU A 79 -7.82 -0.37 -1.84
N VAL A 80 -7.31 0.46 -2.75
CA VAL A 80 -6.01 1.14 -2.53
C VAL A 80 -6.07 2.09 -1.34
N LYS A 81 -7.18 2.83 -1.17
CA LYS A 81 -7.39 3.69 -0.02
C LYS A 81 -7.41 2.89 1.28
N ALA A 82 -8.15 1.78 1.33
CA ALA A 82 -8.22 0.91 2.50
C ALA A 82 -6.85 0.31 2.84
N LEU A 83 -6.10 -0.15 1.82
CA LEU A 83 -4.73 -0.64 1.97
C LEU A 83 -3.81 0.43 2.55
N ASN A 84 -3.84 1.63 1.99
CA ASN A 84 -3.02 2.75 2.43
C ASN A 84 -3.36 3.23 3.85
N ASP A 85 -4.64 3.35 4.19
CA ASP A 85 -5.05 3.72 5.54
C ASP A 85 -4.61 2.65 6.56
N ALA A 86 -4.73 1.36 6.22
CA ALA A 86 -4.25 0.27 7.07
C ALA A 86 -2.73 0.29 7.26
N LEU A 87 -1.99 0.50 6.17
CA LEU A 87 -0.53 0.64 6.21
C LEU A 87 -0.11 1.84 7.07
N ARG A 88 -0.77 3.00 6.89
CA ARG A 88 -0.52 4.19 7.69
C ARG A 88 -0.70 3.89 9.18
N GLN A 89 -1.83 3.28 9.56
CA GLN A 89 -2.11 2.90 10.95
C GLN A 89 -1.07 1.92 11.51
N ALA A 90 -0.60 0.99 10.69
CA ALA A 90 0.42 0.01 11.09
C ALA A 90 1.81 0.62 11.30
N LEU A 91 2.15 1.69 10.57
CA LEU A 91 3.44 2.38 10.68
C LEU A 91 3.51 3.35 11.86
N VAL A 92 2.38 3.83 12.39
CA VAL A 92 2.39 4.81 13.49
C VAL A 92 3.12 4.31 14.75
N PRO A 93 2.94 3.06 15.23
CA PRO A 93 3.71 2.54 16.35
C PRO A 93 5.23 2.65 16.15
N LEU A 94 5.73 2.41 14.93
CA LEU A 94 7.16 2.57 14.65
C LEU A 94 7.60 4.03 14.79
N ALA A 95 6.86 4.94 14.13
CA ALA A 95 7.15 6.37 14.15
C ALA A 95 7.12 6.99 15.56
N ASP A 96 6.27 6.48 16.46
CA ASP A 96 6.20 6.96 17.84
C ASP A 96 7.28 6.33 18.75
N LEU A 97 7.64 5.07 18.51
CA LEU A 97 8.69 4.40 19.30
C LEU A 97 10.06 5.02 19.06
N VAL A 98 10.39 5.37 17.81
CA VAL A 98 11.69 5.98 17.47
C VAL A 98 11.89 7.40 17.98
N LYS A 99 10.84 8.06 18.47
CA LYS A 99 10.95 9.35 19.18
C LYS A 99 11.56 9.20 20.58
N LYS A 100 11.67 7.97 21.08
CA LYS A 100 12.28 7.65 22.38
C LYS A 100 13.72 7.19 22.16
N ALA A 101 14.57 7.37 23.16
CA ALA A 101 15.93 6.84 23.10
C ALA A 101 15.92 5.30 23.06
N ALA A 102 16.81 4.71 22.27
CA ALA A 102 16.95 3.26 22.18
C ALA A 102 17.85 2.71 23.30
N ALA A 103 17.58 1.49 23.74
CA ALA A 103 18.50 0.69 24.52
C ALA A 103 19.33 -0.21 23.57
N GLU A 104 20.66 -0.12 23.65
CA GLU A 104 21.55 -1.04 22.94
C GLU A 104 21.49 -2.46 23.52
N GLN A 105 21.60 -3.44 22.64
CA GLN A 105 21.66 -4.87 22.95
C GLN A 105 22.78 -5.54 22.15
N PRO A 106 23.29 -6.70 22.60
CA PRO A 106 24.30 -7.44 21.84
C PRO A 106 23.88 -7.74 20.39
N GLY A 107 24.84 -7.71 19.47
CA GLY A 107 24.62 -8.04 18.06
C GLY A 107 24.10 -6.88 17.20
N ASP A 108 24.49 -5.64 17.53
CA ASP A 108 24.11 -4.40 16.85
C ASP A 108 22.59 -4.18 16.80
N VAL A 109 21.92 -4.49 17.92
CA VAL A 109 20.47 -4.36 18.07
C VAL A 109 20.13 -3.15 18.93
N LEU A 110 19.23 -2.32 18.42
CA LEU A 110 18.65 -1.17 19.11
C LEU A 110 17.19 -1.46 19.45
N VAL A 111 16.82 -1.30 20.71
CA VAL A 111 15.46 -1.57 21.21
C VAL A 111 14.81 -0.28 21.66
N TYR A 112 13.68 0.08 21.03
CA TYR A 112 12.86 1.23 21.35
C TYR A 112 11.61 0.79 22.11
N GLY A 113 11.29 1.50 23.20
CA GLY A 113 10.20 1.14 24.10
C GLY A 113 10.65 0.22 25.25
N PRO A 114 9.72 -0.43 25.96
CA PRO A 114 8.30 -0.56 25.64
C PRO A 114 7.50 0.75 25.74
N ALA A 115 6.38 0.83 25.02
CA ALA A 115 5.47 1.97 25.06
C ALA A 115 4.02 1.55 24.88
N ASP A 116 3.14 2.06 25.74
CA ASP A 116 1.70 1.86 25.62
C ASP A 116 1.13 2.71 24.47
N ARG A 117 0.22 2.09 23.70
CA ARG A 117 -0.53 2.76 22.65
C ARG A 117 -1.90 2.10 22.49
N ALA A 118 -2.95 2.89 22.67
CA ALA A 118 -4.35 2.50 22.50
C ALA A 118 -4.71 1.21 23.26
N ASN A 119 -4.52 0.05 22.64
CA ASN A 119 -4.95 -1.27 23.11
C ASN A 119 -3.81 -2.26 23.40
N ALA A 120 -2.54 -1.88 23.21
CA ALA A 120 -1.39 -2.75 23.46
C ALA A 120 -0.15 -1.98 23.93
N THR A 121 0.82 -2.71 24.47
CA THR A 121 2.18 -2.22 24.74
C THR A 121 3.11 -2.73 23.64
N PHE A 122 3.83 -1.82 22.98
CA PHE A 122 4.68 -2.12 21.82
C PHE A 122 6.16 -1.97 22.15
N LYS A 123 7.00 -2.76 21.47
CA LYS A 123 8.46 -2.70 21.50
C LYS A 123 8.99 -2.91 20.09
N LEU A 124 9.91 -2.05 19.66
CA LEU A 124 10.55 -2.11 18.34
C LEU A 124 12.01 -2.49 18.55
N ALA A 125 12.49 -3.47 17.78
CA ALA A 125 13.91 -3.80 17.73
C ALA A 125 14.42 -3.63 16.31
N ILE A 126 15.57 -2.97 16.14
CA ILE A 126 16.25 -2.75 14.87
C ILE A 126 17.65 -3.34 14.97
N ARG A 127 17.99 -4.28 14.08
CA ARG A 127 19.34 -4.83 13.95
C ARG A 127 20.05 -4.17 12.77
N LYS A 128 21.25 -3.64 13.02
CA LYS A 128 22.16 -3.21 11.97
C LYS A 128 22.90 -4.42 11.40
N GLY A 129 22.80 -4.59 10.11
CA GLY A 129 23.54 -5.59 9.34
C GLY A 129 24.68 -4.98 8.53
N VAL A 130 25.37 -5.82 7.78
CA VAL A 130 26.44 -5.39 6.88
C VAL A 130 25.89 -4.75 5.60
N GLY A 131 26.61 -3.76 5.07
CA GLY A 131 26.31 -3.16 3.76
C GLY A 131 24.97 -2.43 3.71
N GLN A 132 24.69 -1.60 4.73
CA GLN A 132 23.46 -0.80 4.84
C GLN A 132 22.17 -1.63 4.83
N ARG A 133 22.25 -2.87 5.34
CA ARG A 133 21.09 -3.73 5.53
C ARG A 133 20.63 -3.61 6.97
N TYR A 134 19.36 -3.36 7.16
CA TYR A 134 18.74 -3.25 8.48
C TYR A 134 17.53 -4.15 8.52
N GLN A 135 17.31 -4.76 9.67
CA GLN A 135 16.17 -5.62 9.92
C GLN A 135 15.47 -5.11 11.15
N TRP A 136 14.15 -5.15 11.16
CA TRP A 136 13.39 -4.64 12.28
C TRP A 136 12.21 -5.56 12.58
N LYS A 137 11.82 -5.55 13.84
CA LYS A 137 10.62 -6.24 14.31
C LYS A 137 9.87 -5.40 15.32
N LEU A 138 8.55 -5.41 15.19
CA LEU A 138 7.61 -4.82 16.12
C LEU A 138 6.91 -5.94 16.87
N GLU A 139 7.07 -5.93 18.18
CA GLU A 139 6.43 -6.87 19.09
C GLU A 139 5.38 -6.11 19.92
N ALA A 140 4.26 -6.77 20.22
CA ALA A 140 3.20 -6.21 21.06
C ALA A 140 2.77 -7.20 22.13
N ARG A 141 2.35 -6.70 23.29
CA ARG A 141 1.74 -7.47 24.38
C ARG A 141 0.46 -6.78 24.87
N PRO A 142 -0.40 -7.47 25.65
CA PRO A 142 -1.60 -6.85 26.20
C PRO A 142 -1.26 -5.59 27.01
N LEU A 143 -2.09 -4.57 26.90
CA LEU A 143 -1.92 -3.30 27.61
C LEU A 143 -1.80 -3.55 29.12
N ASN A 144 -0.88 -2.84 29.77
CA ASN A 144 -0.55 -2.96 31.20
C ASN A 144 0.02 -4.33 31.62
N SER A 145 0.26 -5.26 30.70
CA SER A 145 1.01 -6.46 31.02
C SER A 145 2.46 -6.08 31.35
N THR A 146 3.02 -6.68 32.39
CA THR A 146 4.45 -6.61 32.72
C THR A 146 5.19 -7.89 32.33
N ASP A 147 4.48 -8.87 31.78
CA ASP A 147 5.06 -10.13 31.36
C ASP A 147 5.79 -9.98 30.02
N ASP A 148 7.10 -10.22 30.03
CA ASP A 148 7.93 -10.15 28.83
C ASP A 148 7.78 -11.36 27.92
N VAL A 149 7.24 -12.49 28.41
CA VAL A 149 6.89 -13.62 27.52
C VAL A 149 5.58 -13.42 26.77
N ALA A 150 4.81 -12.38 27.12
CA ALA A 150 3.54 -12.05 26.47
C ALA A 150 3.69 -11.30 25.13
N TYR A 151 4.91 -10.94 24.74
CA TYR A 151 5.17 -10.29 23.46
C TYR A 151 4.93 -11.24 22.29
N LYS A 152 4.09 -10.81 21.35
CA LYS A 152 3.91 -11.44 20.05
C LYS A 152 4.49 -10.55 18.96
N LEU A 153 5.12 -11.17 17.97
CA LEU A 153 5.58 -10.49 16.78
C LEU A 153 4.39 -10.05 15.94
N VAL A 154 4.18 -8.74 15.80
CA VAL A 154 3.04 -8.18 15.05
C VAL A 154 3.44 -7.59 13.71
N ALA A 155 4.68 -7.11 13.57
CA ALA A 155 5.22 -6.72 12.28
C ALA A 155 6.73 -6.98 12.22
N ALA A 156 7.27 -7.15 11.03
CA ALA A 156 8.70 -7.29 10.79
C ALA A 156 9.05 -6.79 9.39
N GLY A 157 10.31 -6.45 9.16
CA GLY A 157 10.76 -6.05 7.85
C GLY A 157 12.26 -5.91 7.75
N ALA A 158 12.70 -5.58 6.54
CA ALA A 158 14.09 -5.31 6.25
C ALA A 158 14.19 -4.16 5.24
N LEU A 159 15.26 -3.38 5.34
CA LEU A 159 15.61 -2.35 4.38
C LEU A 159 17.10 -2.42 4.08
N LYS A 160 17.44 -2.63 2.82
CA LYS A 160 18.75 -2.30 2.28
C LYS A 160 18.69 -0.87 1.76
N ARG A 161 19.30 0.08 2.47
CA ARG A 161 19.32 1.49 2.07
C ARG A 161 20.14 1.70 0.80
N ASP A 162 19.80 2.74 0.05
CA ASP A 162 20.51 3.21 -1.15
C ASP A 162 21.22 4.57 -0.95
N GLY A 163 21.24 5.06 0.29
CA GLY A 163 21.85 6.33 0.69
C GLY A 163 20.83 7.41 1.06
N GLU A 164 19.57 7.27 0.67
CA GLU A 164 18.49 8.16 1.10
C GLU A 164 17.77 7.61 2.35
N ALA A 165 17.15 8.50 3.13
CA ALA A 165 16.38 8.11 4.31
C ALA A 165 15.10 7.37 3.90
N HIS A 166 14.82 6.23 4.52
CA HIS A 166 13.65 5.38 4.25
C HIS A 166 13.56 4.84 2.81
N ARG A 167 14.63 4.98 2.01
CA ARG A 167 14.70 4.53 0.61
C ARG A 167 15.66 3.37 0.44
N GLY A 168 15.55 2.70 -0.71
CA GLY A 168 16.24 1.46 -1.02
C GLY A 168 15.29 0.31 -1.34
N ARG A 169 15.71 -0.92 -1.02
CA ARG A 169 14.95 -2.15 -1.28
C ARG A 169 14.64 -2.87 0.01
N GLY A 170 13.40 -3.31 0.17
CA GLY A 170 13.01 -3.88 1.45
C GLY A 170 11.71 -4.66 1.42
N THR A 171 11.38 -5.18 2.58
CA THR A 171 10.18 -5.95 2.85
C THR A 171 9.51 -5.46 4.13
N LEU A 172 8.20 -5.65 4.22
CA LEU A 172 7.42 -5.43 5.42
C LEU A 172 6.35 -6.50 5.52
N VAL A 173 6.11 -7.01 6.72
CA VAL A 173 5.00 -7.89 7.04
C VAL A 173 4.30 -7.37 8.27
N LEU A 174 2.97 -7.41 8.23
CA LEU A 174 2.06 -7.10 9.32
C LEU A 174 1.11 -8.28 9.53
N SER A 175 1.04 -8.78 10.76
CA SER A 175 0.10 -9.80 11.20
C SER A 175 -0.95 -9.18 12.13
N LEU A 176 -2.11 -8.87 11.55
CA LEU A 176 -3.26 -8.36 12.30
C LEU A 176 -3.83 -9.44 13.23
N ASP A 177 -3.69 -10.72 12.87
CA ASP A 177 -4.06 -11.84 13.73
C ASP A 177 -3.21 -11.87 15.01
N ASN A 178 -1.89 -11.67 14.90
CA ASN A 178 -1.01 -11.61 16.07
C ASN A 178 -1.32 -10.39 16.94
N LEU A 179 -1.63 -9.24 16.33
CA LEU A 179 -2.02 -8.04 17.05
C LEU A 179 -3.34 -8.25 17.78
N LYS A 180 -4.37 -8.79 17.11
CA LYS A 180 -5.67 -9.11 17.71
C LYS A 180 -5.55 -10.09 18.88
N ALA A 181 -4.60 -11.01 18.81
CA ALA A 181 -4.37 -11.99 19.86
C ALA A 181 -3.78 -11.39 21.16
N VAL A 182 -3.18 -10.20 21.12
CA VAL A 182 -2.74 -9.46 22.32
C VAL A 182 -3.61 -8.25 22.63
N ALA A 183 -4.38 -7.78 21.65
CA ALA A 183 -5.30 -6.65 21.77
C ALA A 183 -6.67 -7.02 21.19
N PRO A 184 -7.53 -7.76 21.94
CA PRO A 184 -8.77 -8.32 21.40
C PRO A 184 -9.80 -7.30 20.89
N SER A 185 -9.69 -6.02 21.31
CA SER A 185 -10.51 -4.93 20.79
C SER A 185 -10.10 -4.46 19.39
N PHE A 186 -8.95 -4.91 18.88
CA PHE A 186 -8.52 -4.62 17.52
C PHE A 186 -9.44 -5.34 16.52
N ALA A 187 -10.05 -4.56 15.62
CA ALA A 187 -11.06 -5.08 14.69
C ALA A 187 -10.45 -5.94 13.57
N GLY A 188 -9.31 -5.50 13.03
CA GLY A 188 -8.70 -6.09 11.85
C GLY A 188 -8.22 -7.54 12.02
N GLN A 189 -7.97 -8.20 10.89
CA GLN A 189 -7.56 -9.61 10.82
C GLN A 189 -6.71 -9.89 9.57
N GLY A 190 -6.07 -11.04 9.56
CA GLY A 190 -5.24 -11.51 8.46
C GLY A 190 -3.85 -10.89 8.43
N LYS A 191 -3.22 -10.92 7.25
CA LYS A 191 -1.83 -10.50 7.06
C LYS A 191 -1.66 -9.64 5.80
N LEU A 192 -0.84 -8.61 5.93
CA LEU A 192 -0.33 -7.81 4.82
C LEU A 192 1.17 -8.07 4.74
N MET A 193 1.63 -8.54 3.58
CA MET A 193 3.03 -8.79 3.29
C MET A 193 3.39 -7.94 2.09
N MET A 194 4.57 -7.33 2.08
CA MET A 194 4.99 -6.50 0.96
C MET A 194 6.49 -6.54 0.74
N SER A 195 6.84 -6.23 -0.51
CA SER A 195 8.18 -5.92 -0.96
C SER A 195 8.16 -4.59 -1.71
N PHE A 196 9.19 -3.78 -1.55
CA PHE A 196 9.30 -2.49 -2.19
C PHE A 196 10.71 -2.23 -2.70
N ALA A 197 10.83 -1.44 -3.77
CA ALA A 197 12.09 -0.97 -4.30
C ALA A 197 11.96 0.48 -4.78
N HIS A 198 12.91 1.31 -4.39
CA HIS A 198 13.03 2.70 -4.81
C HIS A 198 14.10 2.84 -5.89
N PHE A 199 13.87 3.77 -6.82
CA PHE A 199 14.74 4.03 -7.96
C PHE A 199 14.87 5.53 -8.21
N GLY A 200 16.12 6.02 -8.18
CA GLY A 200 16.42 7.44 -8.34
C GLY A 200 15.64 8.31 -7.36
N GLN A 201 15.37 9.56 -7.74
CA GLN A 201 14.71 10.54 -6.88
C GLN A 201 13.17 10.37 -6.84
N GLY A 202 12.67 9.19 -6.47
CA GLY A 202 11.26 9.00 -6.12
C GLY A 202 10.44 8.03 -6.97
N SER A 203 11.04 7.32 -7.94
CA SER A 203 10.33 6.21 -8.58
C SER A 203 10.26 5.03 -7.62
N LYS A 204 9.14 4.31 -7.60
CA LYS A 204 8.95 3.17 -6.70
C LYS A 204 8.22 2.01 -7.38
N SER A 205 8.57 0.80 -6.97
CA SER A 205 7.91 -0.45 -7.31
C SER A 205 7.45 -1.14 -6.03
N LEU A 206 6.21 -1.58 -6.00
CA LEU A 206 5.55 -2.18 -4.84
C LEU A 206 4.86 -3.47 -5.24
N ALA A 207 4.97 -4.49 -4.40
CA ALA A 207 4.15 -5.68 -4.47
C ALA A 207 3.68 -6.03 -3.06
N TYR A 208 2.38 -6.09 -2.87
CA TYR A 208 1.72 -6.58 -1.66
C TYR A 208 1.09 -7.92 -1.95
N ARG A 209 1.11 -8.78 -0.96
CA ARG A 209 0.28 -9.96 -0.84
C ARG A 209 -0.58 -9.79 0.41
N LEU A 210 -1.85 -10.12 0.30
CA LEU A 210 -2.83 -10.09 1.36
C LEU A 210 -3.29 -11.52 1.61
N ALA A 211 -3.38 -11.92 2.87
CA ALA A 211 -3.92 -13.21 3.28
C ALA A 211 -5.05 -12.98 4.29
N ASN A 212 -6.30 -13.19 3.83
CA ASN A 212 -7.52 -12.94 4.61
C ASN A 212 -7.51 -11.56 5.31
N PHE A 213 -6.94 -10.55 4.65
CA PHE A 213 -6.64 -9.25 5.25
C PHE A 213 -7.86 -8.35 5.24
N THR A 214 -8.18 -7.75 6.38
CA THR A 214 -9.05 -6.57 6.45
C THR A 214 -8.65 -5.72 7.65
N PRO A 215 -8.54 -4.38 7.51
CA PRO A 215 -8.30 -3.51 8.66
C PRO A 215 -9.51 -3.43 9.59
N ASN A 216 -10.72 -3.65 9.08
CA ASN A 216 -11.95 -3.68 9.85
C ASN A 216 -13.04 -4.47 9.11
N PRO A 217 -13.46 -5.65 9.61
CA PRO A 217 -14.49 -6.46 8.96
C PRO A 217 -15.88 -5.81 8.94
N ALA A 218 -16.11 -4.76 9.74
CA ALA A 218 -17.38 -4.02 9.72
C ALA A 218 -17.53 -3.12 8.49
N THR A 219 -16.42 -2.69 7.88
CA THR A 219 -16.42 -1.74 6.74
C THR A 219 -15.75 -2.30 5.50
N HIS A 220 -14.87 -3.30 5.64
CA HIS A 220 -14.16 -3.93 4.53
C HIS A 220 -14.22 -5.45 4.63
N GLU A 221 -14.63 -6.10 3.55
CA GLU A 221 -14.55 -7.55 3.42
C GLU A 221 -13.07 -7.98 3.36
N ALA A 222 -12.77 -9.19 3.85
CA ALA A 222 -11.41 -9.70 3.87
C ALA A 222 -10.94 -10.10 2.47
N VAL A 223 -9.73 -9.66 2.11
CA VAL A 223 -9.13 -9.92 0.80
C VAL A 223 -7.96 -10.90 0.91
N THR A 224 -7.94 -11.88 0.00
CA THR A 224 -6.75 -12.69 -0.29
C THR A 224 -6.40 -12.44 -1.75
N GLY A 225 -5.19 -11.93 -1.99
CA GLY A 225 -4.80 -11.44 -3.30
C GLY A 225 -3.47 -10.70 -3.28
N ALA A 226 -3.10 -10.14 -4.43
CA ALA A 226 -1.93 -9.30 -4.61
C ALA A 226 -2.32 -7.92 -5.14
N PHE A 227 -1.61 -6.91 -4.64
CA PHE A 227 -1.71 -5.54 -5.11
C PHE A 227 -0.31 -5.19 -5.60
N VAL A 228 -0.16 -4.85 -6.87
CA VAL A 228 1.17 -4.61 -7.44
C VAL A 228 1.12 -3.29 -8.17
N GLY A 229 2.12 -2.45 -8.03
CA GLY A 229 2.15 -1.22 -8.78
C GLY A 229 3.48 -0.52 -8.77
N HIS A 230 3.57 0.52 -9.59
CA HIS A 230 4.73 1.38 -9.65
C HIS A 230 4.34 2.80 -10.02
N LYS A 231 5.24 3.72 -9.67
CA LYS A 231 5.22 5.13 -10.05
C LYS A 231 6.58 5.50 -10.63
N ILE A 232 6.58 6.11 -11.80
CA ILE A 232 7.80 6.65 -12.43
C ILE A 232 7.85 8.14 -12.12
N GLN A 233 8.82 8.59 -11.31
CA GLN A 233 8.87 9.99 -10.89
C GLN A 233 8.97 10.96 -12.08
N ALA A 234 9.79 10.64 -13.07
CA ALA A 234 10.08 11.54 -14.19
C ALA A 234 8.84 11.91 -15.01
N THR A 235 7.85 11.02 -15.07
CA THR A 235 6.61 11.22 -15.83
C THR A 235 5.37 11.29 -14.94
N GLY A 236 5.48 10.92 -13.66
CA GLY A 236 4.38 10.65 -12.74
C GLY A 236 3.48 9.49 -13.17
N VAL A 237 3.82 8.75 -14.23
CA VAL A 237 2.99 7.63 -14.70
C VAL A 237 2.93 6.56 -13.63
N THR A 238 1.70 6.12 -13.38
CA THR A 238 1.39 5.12 -12.37
C THR A 238 0.66 3.97 -13.02
N ARG A 239 1.06 2.75 -12.66
CA ARG A 239 0.33 1.54 -13.04
C ARG A 239 0.16 0.66 -11.82
N ALA A 240 -1.02 0.12 -11.66
CA ALA A 240 -1.33 -0.75 -10.54
C ALA A 240 -2.29 -1.85 -10.96
N ARG A 241 -2.11 -3.03 -10.39
CA ARG A 241 -3.06 -4.13 -10.44
C ARG A 241 -3.53 -4.45 -9.04
N VAL A 242 -4.84 -4.49 -8.87
CA VAL A 242 -5.52 -4.55 -7.57
C VAL A 242 -6.67 -5.53 -7.65
N LEU A 243 -6.78 -6.42 -6.66
CA LEU A 243 -7.93 -7.30 -6.48
C LEU A 243 -8.77 -6.83 -5.30
N GLY A 244 -10.08 -6.71 -5.48
CA GLY A 244 -10.96 -6.57 -4.33
C GLY A 244 -12.44 -6.79 -4.63
N PRO A 245 -13.26 -6.84 -3.58
CA PRO A 245 -14.70 -7.03 -3.69
C PRO A 245 -15.39 -5.73 -4.08
N TYR A 246 -16.08 -5.70 -5.21
CA TYR A 246 -16.80 -4.53 -5.69
C TYR A 246 -18.12 -4.93 -6.33
N ASN A 247 -19.16 -4.12 -6.12
CA ASN A 247 -20.46 -4.32 -6.77
C ASN A 247 -20.45 -3.59 -8.11
N LEU A 248 -20.28 -4.33 -9.21
CA LEU A 248 -20.19 -3.72 -10.54
C LEU A 248 -21.54 -3.13 -10.97
N PRO A 249 -21.59 -1.87 -11.45
CA PRO A 249 -22.84 -1.32 -11.97
C PRO A 249 -23.43 -2.18 -13.09
N GLY A 250 -24.69 -2.59 -12.92
CA GLY A 250 -25.40 -3.46 -13.87
C GLY A 250 -25.49 -4.93 -13.46
N THR A 251 -25.05 -5.30 -12.26
CA THR A 251 -25.30 -6.61 -11.65
C THR A 251 -26.68 -6.68 -10.97
N ALA A 252 -27.15 -7.89 -10.67
CA ALA A 252 -28.54 -8.14 -10.32
C ALA A 252 -28.90 -7.75 -8.87
N THR A 253 -27.94 -7.79 -7.95
CA THR A 253 -28.14 -7.58 -6.51
C THR A 253 -27.03 -6.71 -5.91
N SER A 254 -26.92 -6.68 -4.57
CA SER A 254 -25.83 -6.02 -3.86
C SER A 254 -24.68 -6.97 -3.51
N ALA A 255 -24.70 -8.20 -4.04
CA ALA A 255 -23.58 -9.13 -3.87
C ALA A 255 -22.35 -8.56 -4.58
N LYS A 256 -21.20 -8.57 -3.90
CA LYS A 256 -19.96 -8.07 -4.49
C LYS A 256 -19.29 -9.14 -5.34
N GLU A 257 -18.86 -8.76 -6.53
CA GLU A 257 -17.94 -9.55 -7.36
C GLU A 257 -16.51 -9.42 -6.84
N LYS A 258 -15.68 -10.41 -7.11
CA LYS A 258 -14.23 -10.24 -7.09
C LYS A 258 -13.84 -9.52 -8.37
N VAL A 259 -13.25 -8.34 -8.25
CA VAL A 259 -12.82 -7.52 -9.38
C VAL A 259 -11.30 -7.35 -9.34
N LEU A 260 -10.62 -7.91 -10.33
CA LEU A 260 -9.22 -7.66 -10.61
C LEU A 260 -9.13 -6.51 -11.61
N SER A 261 -8.49 -5.42 -11.22
CA SER A 261 -8.35 -4.21 -12.01
C SER A 261 -6.88 -3.96 -12.35
N SER A 262 -6.56 -3.67 -13.62
CA SER A 262 -5.28 -3.07 -14.02
C SER A 262 -5.54 -1.60 -14.41
N VAL A 263 -4.96 -0.70 -13.63
CA VAL A 263 -5.13 0.75 -13.70
C VAL A 263 -3.85 1.36 -14.28
N ARG A 264 -4.02 2.29 -15.21
CA ARG A 264 -2.94 3.08 -15.84
C ARG A 264 -3.33 4.55 -15.77
N HIS A 265 -2.54 5.33 -15.04
CA HIS A 265 -2.73 6.77 -14.87
C HIS A 265 -1.58 7.56 -15.46
N ILE A 266 -1.91 8.60 -16.21
CA ILE A 266 -0.97 9.56 -16.79
C ILE A 266 -1.35 10.94 -16.23
N PRO A 267 -0.48 11.54 -15.38
CA PRO A 267 -0.77 12.83 -14.76
C PRO A 267 -1.14 13.90 -15.79
N GLY A 268 -2.11 14.73 -15.44
CA GLY A 268 -2.62 15.82 -16.29
C GLY A 268 -3.32 15.37 -17.58
N THR A 269 -3.49 14.06 -17.80
CA THR A 269 -4.09 13.50 -19.02
C THR A 269 -5.32 12.65 -18.72
N GLY A 270 -5.30 11.87 -17.63
CA GLY A 270 -6.34 10.92 -17.26
C GLY A 270 -5.81 9.50 -17.22
N GLY A 271 -6.63 8.51 -17.54
CA GLY A 271 -6.20 7.12 -17.43
C GLY A 271 -7.15 6.10 -18.02
N ARG A 272 -6.78 4.85 -17.81
CA ARG A 272 -7.54 3.66 -18.21
C ARG A 272 -7.53 2.62 -17.11
N VAL A 273 -8.64 1.93 -16.95
CA VAL A 273 -8.78 0.74 -16.14
C VAL A 273 -9.28 -0.39 -17.02
N ASP A 274 -8.68 -1.57 -16.89
CA ASP A 274 -9.16 -2.82 -17.46
C ASP A 274 -9.49 -3.78 -16.32
N ILE A 275 -10.62 -4.47 -16.41
CA ILE A 275 -11.12 -5.33 -15.33
C ILE A 275 -11.38 -6.75 -15.79
N LEU A 276 -11.25 -7.68 -14.85
CA LEU A 276 -11.76 -9.04 -14.87
C LEU A 276 -12.57 -9.25 -13.58
N ALA A 277 -13.83 -9.65 -13.70
CA ALA A 277 -14.71 -9.85 -12.56
C ALA A 277 -15.40 -11.23 -12.57
N TRP A 278 -15.55 -11.81 -11.38
CA TRP A 278 -16.16 -13.12 -11.17
C TRP A 278 -16.76 -13.26 -9.76
N GLY A 279 -17.62 -14.28 -9.56
CA GLY A 279 -18.32 -14.48 -8.30
C GLY A 279 -19.43 -13.46 -8.08
N GLY A 280 -19.95 -13.35 -6.85
CA GLY A 280 -21.08 -12.46 -6.57
C GLY A 280 -22.32 -12.85 -7.38
N ASP A 281 -22.86 -11.89 -8.14
CA ASP A 281 -24.00 -12.13 -9.04
C ASP A 281 -23.59 -12.75 -10.39
N ILE A 282 -22.29 -12.87 -10.67
CA ILE A 282 -21.80 -13.49 -11.90
C ILE A 282 -21.93 -15.00 -11.79
N ALA A 283 -22.71 -15.59 -12.71
CA ALA A 283 -22.95 -17.02 -12.75
C ALA A 283 -21.64 -17.82 -12.85
N ALA A 284 -21.65 -19.03 -12.27
CA ALA A 284 -20.49 -19.92 -12.33
C ALA A 284 -20.06 -20.18 -13.79
N ASN A 285 -18.75 -20.25 -14.02
CA ASN A 285 -18.13 -20.37 -15.36
C ASN A 285 -18.41 -19.19 -16.30
N THR A 286 -18.88 -18.06 -15.77
CA THR A 286 -18.92 -16.79 -16.50
C THR A 286 -18.05 -15.76 -15.79
N SER A 287 -17.70 -14.73 -16.54
CA SER A 287 -16.88 -13.62 -16.08
C SER A 287 -17.27 -12.36 -16.84
N TYR A 288 -17.05 -11.22 -16.21
CA TYR A 288 -17.11 -9.95 -16.90
C TYR A 288 -15.70 -9.41 -17.16
N VAL A 289 -15.47 -8.92 -18.37
CA VAL A 289 -14.26 -8.18 -18.72
C VAL A 289 -14.67 -6.81 -19.21
N GLY A 290 -13.92 -5.79 -18.86
CA GLY A 290 -14.30 -4.42 -19.19
C GLY A 290 -13.11 -3.50 -19.28
N SER A 291 -13.37 -2.35 -19.89
CA SER A 291 -12.43 -1.24 -19.94
C SER A 291 -13.17 0.06 -19.73
N ALA A 292 -12.56 0.98 -19.00
CA ALA A 292 -13.00 2.37 -18.94
C ALA A 292 -11.81 3.32 -19.05
N CYS A 293 -12.00 4.46 -19.72
CA CYS A 293 -11.05 5.56 -19.76
C CYS A 293 -11.69 6.82 -19.20
N TRP A 294 -10.87 7.63 -18.53
CA TRP A 294 -11.24 8.95 -18.05
C TRP A 294 -10.24 10.00 -18.54
N ASP A 295 -10.70 11.23 -18.66
CA ASP A 295 -9.86 12.40 -18.99
C ASP A 295 -9.21 13.01 -17.74
N ALA A 296 -8.49 14.12 -17.92
CA ALA A 296 -7.81 14.82 -16.82
C ALA A 296 -8.76 15.42 -15.78
N GLN A 297 -10.05 15.54 -16.07
CA GLN A 297 -11.11 15.95 -15.14
C GLN A 297 -11.81 14.73 -14.52
N GLU A 298 -11.26 13.54 -14.70
CA GLU A 298 -11.83 12.25 -14.28
C GLU A 298 -13.18 11.90 -14.91
N LYS A 299 -13.58 12.62 -15.95
CA LYS A 299 -14.82 12.32 -16.65
C LYS A 299 -14.64 11.06 -17.48
N GLU A 300 -15.56 10.10 -17.32
CA GLU A 300 -15.60 8.90 -18.15
C GLU A 300 -15.85 9.26 -19.63
N VAL A 301 -14.89 8.93 -20.49
CA VAL A 301 -14.93 9.20 -21.95
C VAL A 301 -15.12 7.93 -22.77
N TYR A 302 -14.81 6.78 -22.17
CA TYR A 302 -15.03 5.46 -22.77
C TYR A 302 -15.34 4.45 -21.66
N ARG A 303 -16.30 3.56 -21.92
CA ARG A 303 -16.57 2.39 -21.09
C ARG A 303 -17.14 1.27 -21.95
N VAL A 304 -16.85 0.03 -21.61
CA VAL A 304 -17.56 -1.16 -22.09
C VAL A 304 -17.43 -2.29 -21.07
N LEU A 305 -18.49 -3.08 -20.91
CA LEU A 305 -18.48 -4.32 -20.15
C LEU A 305 -18.93 -5.47 -21.06
N LEU A 306 -18.20 -6.58 -21.03
CA LEU A 306 -18.45 -7.77 -21.84
C LEU A 306 -18.64 -8.98 -20.94
N GLN A 307 -19.67 -9.77 -21.22
CA GLN A 307 -19.93 -11.06 -20.60
C GLN A 307 -19.27 -12.19 -21.38
N CYS A 308 -18.41 -12.94 -20.69
CA CYS A 308 -17.59 -13.99 -21.27
C CYS A 308 -17.83 -15.32 -20.56
N SER A 309 -17.94 -16.40 -21.33
CA SER A 309 -17.74 -17.78 -20.84
C SER A 309 -16.25 -18.15 -20.75
N ASP A 310 -15.40 -17.49 -21.54
CA ASP A 310 -13.94 -17.56 -21.46
C ASP A 310 -13.34 -16.15 -21.52
N ALA A 311 -12.90 -15.63 -20.37
CA ALA A 311 -12.29 -14.31 -20.25
C ALA A 311 -11.04 -14.11 -21.11
N ARG A 312 -10.39 -15.19 -21.57
CA ARG A 312 -9.18 -15.11 -22.40
C ARG A 312 -9.47 -14.70 -23.84
N ARG A 313 -10.74 -14.67 -24.25
CA ARG A 313 -11.16 -14.32 -25.61
C ARG A 313 -12.23 -13.24 -25.62
N PRO A 314 -11.91 -11.98 -25.26
CA PRO A 314 -12.87 -10.87 -25.24
C PRO A 314 -13.66 -10.70 -26.54
N ALA A 315 -13.05 -11.01 -27.69
CA ALA A 315 -13.70 -10.94 -29.01
C ALA A 315 -14.88 -11.91 -29.19
N THR A 316 -15.02 -12.91 -28.32
CA THR A 316 -16.13 -13.88 -28.33
C THR A 316 -17.21 -13.60 -27.29
N CYS A 317 -17.05 -12.51 -26.53
CA CYS A 317 -17.94 -12.13 -25.45
C CYS A 317 -19.10 -11.27 -25.96
N THR A 318 -20.21 -11.29 -25.24
CA THR A 318 -21.38 -10.46 -25.52
C THR A 318 -21.32 -9.18 -24.71
N GLU A 319 -21.56 -8.04 -25.34
CA GLU A 319 -21.65 -6.77 -24.61
C GLU A 319 -22.83 -6.80 -23.62
N VAL A 320 -22.60 -6.27 -22.42
CA VAL A 320 -23.66 -6.07 -21.43
C VAL A 320 -24.46 -4.83 -21.86
N ASP A 321 -25.78 -5.00 -22.02
CA ASP A 321 -26.68 -3.94 -22.49
C ASP A 321 -26.52 -2.64 -21.66
N GLY A 322 -26.37 -1.51 -22.36
CA GLY A 322 -26.20 -0.19 -21.73
C GLY A 322 -24.84 0.04 -21.08
N SER A 323 -23.89 -0.89 -21.20
CA SER A 323 -22.55 -0.73 -20.61
C SER A 323 -21.63 0.20 -21.42
N ARG A 324 -21.90 0.40 -22.72
CA ARG A 324 -21.01 1.17 -23.58
C ARG A 324 -21.20 2.68 -23.47
N VAL A 325 -20.09 3.37 -23.27
CA VAL A 325 -19.96 4.82 -23.39
C VAL A 325 -18.85 5.10 -24.40
N GLY A 326 -19.13 5.95 -25.39
CA GLY A 326 -18.14 6.38 -26.37
C GLY A 326 -17.46 5.23 -27.14
N THR A 327 -16.22 5.49 -27.57
CA THR A 327 -15.37 4.50 -28.26
C THR A 327 -13.96 4.56 -27.68
N PHE A 328 -13.17 3.49 -27.82
CA PHE A 328 -11.81 3.46 -27.29
C PHE A 328 -10.90 4.57 -27.85
N GLN A 329 -11.24 5.16 -29.00
CA GLN A 329 -10.52 6.30 -29.58
C GLN A 329 -10.66 7.58 -28.74
N ALA A 330 -11.66 7.64 -27.86
CA ALA A 330 -11.85 8.74 -26.92
C ALA A 330 -10.87 8.70 -25.73
N CYS A 331 -10.13 7.60 -25.53
CA CYS A 331 -9.11 7.56 -24.48
C CYS A 331 -8.02 8.62 -24.76
N PRO A 332 -7.61 9.38 -23.73
CA PRO A 332 -6.92 10.67 -23.91
C PRO A 332 -5.48 10.55 -24.43
N ALA A 333 -4.82 9.40 -24.26
CA ALA A 333 -3.48 9.13 -24.78
C ALA A 333 -3.46 7.88 -25.66
N VAL A 334 -2.58 7.86 -26.67
CA VAL A 334 -2.47 6.74 -27.63
C VAL A 334 -2.15 5.42 -26.93
N GLU A 335 -1.30 5.44 -25.90
CA GLU A 335 -0.97 4.27 -25.09
C GLU A 335 -2.11 3.72 -24.21
N LEU A 336 -3.18 4.50 -24.03
CA LEU A 336 -4.40 4.08 -23.33
C LEU A 336 -5.45 3.54 -24.31
N ARG A 337 -5.27 3.72 -25.62
CA ARG A 337 -6.18 3.20 -26.65
C ARG A 337 -5.92 1.72 -26.93
N GLY A 338 -6.91 1.06 -27.51
CA GLY A 338 -6.84 -0.34 -27.94
C GLY A 338 -7.95 -1.19 -27.33
N ASP A 339 -8.00 -2.45 -27.75
CA ASP A 339 -9.02 -3.41 -27.34
C ASP A 339 -9.00 -3.70 -25.83
N VAL A 340 -10.11 -4.24 -25.33
CA VAL A 340 -10.23 -4.67 -23.93
C VAL A 340 -9.16 -5.72 -23.63
N THR A 341 -8.30 -5.41 -22.65
CA THR A 341 -7.18 -6.26 -22.26
C THR A 341 -7.34 -6.64 -20.78
N PRO A 342 -8.14 -7.68 -20.47
CA PRO A 342 -8.41 -8.03 -19.08
C PRO A 342 -7.11 -8.42 -18.36
N PRO A 343 -6.95 -8.06 -17.08
CA PRO A 343 -5.83 -8.52 -16.29
C PRO A 343 -5.86 -10.04 -16.15
N GLU A 344 -4.69 -10.67 -16.28
CA GLU A 344 -4.56 -12.12 -16.20
C GLU A 344 -4.46 -12.63 -14.76
N GLY A 345 -4.90 -13.88 -14.55
CA GLY A 345 -4.68 -14.65 -13.33
C GLY A 345 -5.84 -14.61 -12.34
N THR A 346 -5.58 -15.09 -11.13
CA THR A 346 -6.54 -15.15 -10.01
C THR A 346 -6.49 -13.92 -9.11
N GLY A 347 -5.60 -12.98 -9.42
CA GLY A 347 -5.29 -11.81 -8.60
C GLY A 347 -4.24 -12.05 -7.51
N ASP A 348 -3.64 -13.25 -7.40
CA ASP A 348 -2.58 -13.54 -6.40
C ASP A 348 -1.15 -13.30 -6.90
N ALA A 349 -1.00 -12.96 -8.19
CA ALA A 349 0.29 -12.81 -8.84
C ALA A 349 0.98 -11.50 -8.42
N VAL A 350 2.21 -11.62 -7.93
CA VAL A 350 3.07 -10.48 -7.55
C VAL A 350 3.96 -9.99 -8.70
N THR A 351 3.71 -10.47 -9.92
CA THR A 351 4.47 -10.07 -11.11
C THR A 351 4.33 -8.57 -11.35
N PRO A 352 5.43 -7.82 -11.53
CA PRO A 352 5.38 -6.39 -11.77
C PRO A 352 4.56 -6.00 -13.01
N GLU A 353 3.85 -4.86 -12.92
CA GLU A 353 3.13 -4.29 -14.07
C GLU A 353 4.09 -3.85 -15.19
N PRO A 354 3.70 -3.90 -16.47
CA PRO A 354 4.57 -3.50 -17.57
C PRO A 354 5.04 -2.04 -17.45
N GLY A 355 6.31 -1.78 -17.75
CA GLY A 355 6.94 -0.45 -17.60
C GLY A 355 7.54 -0.19 -16.21
N ASN A 356 7.49 -1.18 -15.32
CA ASN A 356 8.09 -1.12 -14.00
C ASN A 356 9.62 -0.82 -14.07
N PRO A 357 10.14 0.12 -13.25
CA PRO A 357 11.56 0.52 -13.30
C PRO A 357 12.53 -0.55 -12.78
N GLY A 358 12.01 -1.58 -12.10
CA GLY A 358 12.76 -2.71 -11.59
C GLY A 358 11.97 -3.45 -10.52
N ALA A 359 12.05 -4.79 -10.54
CA ALA A 359 11.31 -5.62 -9.59
C ALA A 359 11.79 -5.37 -8.15
N PRO A 360 10.86 -5.32 -7.17
CA PRO A 360 11.20 -5.43 -5.76
C PRO A 360 11.71 -6.84 -5.45
N ASP A 361 12.20 -7.04 -4.22
CA ASP A 361 12.57 -8.37 -3.73
C ASP A 361 11.34 -9.28 -3.60
N ASP A 362 11.53 -10.56 -3.30
CA ASP A 362 10.42 -11.49 -3.12
C ASP A 362 9.52 -11.07 -1.95
N VAL A 363 8.20 -11.12 -2.16
CA VAL A 363 7.23 -10.83 -1.10
C VAL A 363 7.31 -11.94 -0.04
N PRO A 364 7.58 -11.61 1.23
CA PRO A 364 7.64 -12.59 2.31
C PRO A 364 6.31 -13.31 2.53
N SER A 365 6.36 -14.50 3.15
CA SER A 365 5.17 -15.33 3.39
C SER A 365 4.59 -15.17 4.80
N ASP A 366 5.38 -14.71 5.78
CA ASP A 366 4.94 -14.53 7.17
C ASP A 366 5.86 -13.59 7.94
N VAL A 367 5.44 -13.20 9.15
CA VAL A 367 6.31 -12.59 10.15
C VAL A 367 7.28 -13.63 10.70
N THR A 368 8.56 -13.28 10.81
CA THR A 368 9.61 -14.18 11.31
C THR A 368 10.34 -13.55 12.50
N ALA A 369 10.61 -14.36 13.52
CA ALA A 369 11.22 -13.90 14.77
C ALA A 369 12.74 -13.64 14.63
N ASP A 370 13.34 -14.23 13.60
CA ASP A 370 14.77 -14.17 13.32
C ASP A 370 15.12 -12.82 12.67
N PHE A 371 16.27 -12.29 13.08
CA PHE A 371 16.95 -11.23 12.34
C PHE A 371 17.79 -11.87 11.22
#